data_AF-A0AAP4Q0T3-F1
#
_entry.id   AF-A0AAP4Q0T3-F1
#
_cell.length_a   1.000
_cell.length_b   1.000
_cell.length_c   1.000
_cell.angle_alpha   90.00
_cell.angle_beta   90.00
_cell.angle_gamma   90.00
#
_symmetry.space_group_name_H-M   'P 1'
#
loop_
_entity.id
_entity.type
_entity.pdbx_description
1 polymer ?
#
loop_
_entity_poly.entity_id
_entity_poly.type
_entity_poly.pdbx_seq_one_letter_code
_entity_poly.pdbx_strand_id
1 'polypeptide(L)'
;MENQEYLVDDCKKDKELFNSYLRALILPIIFLIFIVVVFYVAQEERKEIYNAFINGEEIICDNFIVSKKLGFKFDKNNKYRVSDDKNSFILYNCISKKIE
;
A
#
# COMPACT_ATOMS: atom_id res chain seq x y z
N MET A 1 37.00 46.27 -8.35
CA MET A 1 35.63 46.16 -8.87
C MET A 1 35.34 44.76 -9.43
N GLU A 2 36.28 44.11 -10.13
CA GLU A 2 36.15 42.72 -10.65
C GLU A 2 35.69 41.68 -9.62
N ASN A 3 36.20 41.72 -8.38
CA ASN A 3 35.90 40.69 -7.38
C ASN A 3 34.43 40.70 -6.91
N GLN A 4 33.72 41.83 -6.98
CA GLN A 4 32.30 41.88 -6.60
C GLN A 4 31.39 41.33 -7.70
N GLU A 5 31.75 41.54 -8.96
CA GLU A 5 31.00 41.02 -10.12
C GLU A 5 31.12 39.49 -10.21
N TYR A 6 32.33 38.97 -9.97
CA TYR A 6 32.60 37.53 -9.93
C TYR A 6 31.80 36.81 -8.83
N LEU A 7 31.73 37.40 -7.63
CA LEU A 7 30.96 36.84 -6.52
C LEU A 7 29.44 36.85 -6.75
N VAL A 8 28.92 37.83 -7.48
CA VAL A 8 27.49 37.91 -7.83
C VAL A 8 27.12 36.85 -8.87
N ASP A 9 28.01 36.60 -9.84
CA ASP A 9 27.77 35.63 -10.92
C ASP A 9 27.85 34.17 -10.42
N ASP A 10 28.83 33.86 -9.56
CA ASP A 10 28.92 32.55 -8.89
C ASP A 10 27.67 32.26 -8.02
N CYS A 11 27.20 33.26 -7.25
CA CYS A 11 26.00 33.13 -6.44
C CYS A 11 24.73 32.86 -7.28
N LYS A 12 24.63 33.49 -8.45
CA LYS A 12 23.52 33.27 -9.38
C LYS A 12 23.55 31.85 -9.94
N LYS A 13 24.73 31.37 -10.32
CA LYS A 13 24.94 30.03 -10.86
C LYS A 13 24.61 28.94 -9.84
N ASP A 14 25.03 29.12 -8.58
CA ASP A 14 24.73 28.19 -7.50
C ASP A 14 23.22 28.15 -7.19
N LYS A 15 22.54 29.30 -7.24
CA LYS A 15 21.08 29.36 -7.05
C LYS A 15 20.31 28.64 -8.16
N GLU A 16 20.74 28.79 -9.41
CA GLU A 16 20.14 28.09 -10.55
C GLU A 16 20.38 26.58 -10.46
N LEU A 17 21.59 26.17 -10.06
CA LEU A 17 21.95 24.77 -9.86
C LEU A 17 21.12 24.15 -8.72
N PHE A 18 20.96 24.85 -7.60
CA PHE A 18 20.11 24.41 -6.48
C PHE A 18 18.64 24.27 -6.89
N ASN A 19 18.09 25.25 -7.62
CA ASN A 19 16.72 25.16 -8.13
C ASN A 19 16.54 24.03 -9.15
N SER A 20 17.57 23.74 -9.96
CA SER A 20 17.57 22.62 -10.88
C SER A 20 17.51 21.28 -10.13
N TYR A 21 18.32 21.12 -9.09
CA TYR A 21 18.27 19.92 -8.25
C TYR A 21 16.94 19.77 -7.52
N LEU A 22 16.39 20.86 -6.95
CA LEU A 22 15.07 20.82 -6.33
C LEU A 22 13.99 20.38 -7.32
N ARG A 23 13.97 20.95 -8.53
CA ARG A 23 13.01 20.56 -9.58
C ARG A 23 13.17 19.09 -9.98
N ALA A 24 14.40 18.61 -10.07
CA ALA A 24 14.69 17.21 -10.38
C ALA A 24 14.17 16.25 -9.30
N LEU A 25 14.13 16.69 -8.03
CA LEU A 25 13.67 15.88 -6.90
C LEU A 25 12.14 15.87 -6.69
N ILE A 26 11.40 16.81 -7.29
CA ILE A 26 9.94 16.88 -7.12
C ILE A 26 9.25 15.60 -7.59
N LEU A 27 9.54 15.15 -8.83
CA LEU A 27 8.92 13.95 -9.40
C LEU A 27 9.20 12.67 -8.60
N PRO A 28 10.45 12.34 -8.21
CA PRO A 28 10.70 11.13 -7.42
C PRO A 28 10.05 11.19 -6.04
N ILE A 29 9.97 12.36 -5.39
CA ILE A 29 9.27 12.50 -4.10
C ILE A 29 7.77 12.22 -4.27
N ILE A 30 7.13 12.80 -5.29
CA ILE A 30 5.72 12.55 -5.58
C ILE A 30 5.47 11.06 -5.86
N PHE A 31 6.36 10.42 -6.62
CA PHE A 31 6.26 9.00 -6.90
C PHE A 31 6.40 8.13 -5.64
N LEU A 32 7.33 8.46 -4.74
CA LEU A 32 7.47 7.78 -3.45
C LEU A 32 6.22 7.94 -2.59
N ILE A 33 5.66 9.14 -2.51
CA ILE A 33 4.41 9.38 -1.78
C ILE A 33 3.27 8.53 -2.36
N PHE A 34 3.13 8.50 -3.69
CA PHE A 34 2.11 7.69 -4.35
C PHE A 34 2.26 6.20 -4.00
N ILE A 35 3.48 5.67 -4.05
CA ILE A 35 3.77 4.28 -3.65
C ILE A 35 3.33 4.04 -2.20
N VAL A 36 3.71 4.92 -1.27
CA VAL A 36 3.36 4.79 0.15
C VAL A 36 1.84 4.78 0.35
N VAL A 37 1.11 5.66 -0.35
CA VAL A 37 -0.36 5.71 -0.27
C VAL A 37 -0.98 4.41 -0.80
N VAL A 38 -0.54 3.90 -1.96
CA VAL A 38 -1.04 2.63 -2.51
C VAL A 38 -0.77 1.47 -1.55
N PHE A 39 0.43 1.40 -0.95
CA PHE A 39 0.75 0.39 0.04
C PHE A 39 -0.10 0.51 1.31
N TYR A 40 -0.41 1.73 1.75
CA TYR A 40 -1.24 1.96 2.93
C TYR A 40 -2.66 1.45 2.70
N VAL A 41 -3.29 1.86 1.59
CA VAL A 41 -4.65 1.43 1.22
C VAL A 41 -4.71 -0.10 1.08
N ALA A 42 -3.75 -0.72 0.38
CA ALA A 42 -3.69 -2.17 0.23
C ALA A 42 -3.53 -2.90 1.58
N GLN A 43 -2.86 -2.31 2.57
CA GLN A 43 -2.77 -2.89 3.91
C GLN A 43 -4.06 -2.75 4.71
N GLU A 44 -4.78 -1.64 4.53
CA GLU A 44 -6.06 -1.40 5.18
C GLU A 44 -7.12 -2.40 4.71
N GLU A 45 -7.27 -2.58 3.39
CA GLU A 45 -8.17 -3.58 2.81
C GLU A 45 -7.88 -4.99 3.33
N ARG A 46 -6.60 -5.36 3.40
CA ARG A 46 -6.14 -6.64 3.95
C ARG A 46 -6.53 -6.82 5.42
N LYS A 47 -6.50 -5.75 6.22
CA LYS A 47 -6.95 -5.77 7.62
C LYS A 47 -8.47 -5.89 7.71
N GLU A 48 -9.22 -5.18 6.86
CA GLU A 48 -10.68 -5.29 6.80
C GLU A 48 -11.11 -6.73 6.52
N ILE A 49 -10.55 -7.38 5.49
CA ILE A 49 -10.90 -8.76 5.13
C ILE A 49 -10.55 -9.74 6.26
N TYR A 50 -9.38 -9.57 6.87
CA TYR A 50 -8.95 -10.38 8.00
C TYR A 50 -9.91 -10.25 9.19
N ASN A 51 -10.31 -9.02 9.53
CA ASN A 51 -11.24 -8.74 10.61
C ASN A 51 -12.65 -9.26 10.31
N ALA A 52 -13.13 -9.09 9.07
CA ALA A 52 -14.42 -9.63 8.63
C ALA A 52 -14.49 -11.15 8.86
N PHE A 53 -13.45 -11.89 8.45
CA PHE A 53 -13.39 -13.33 8.72
C PHE A 53 -13.34 -13.66 10.21
N ILE A 54 -12.56 -12.91 11.01
CA ILE A 54 -12.51 -13.08 12.47
C ILE A 54 -13.89 -12.87 13.11
N ASN A 55 -14.63 -11.86 12.66
CA ASN A 55 -15.96 -11.52 13.16
C ASN A 55 -17.03 -12.52 12.70
N GLY A 56 -16.68 -13.48 11.84
CA GLY A 56 -17.59 -14.48 11.31
C GLY A 56 -18.50 -13.94 10.20
N GLU A 57 -18.12 -12.82 9.60
CA GLU A 57 -18.72 -12.29 8.39
C GLU A 57 -18.34 -13.17 7.18
N GLU A 58 -19.14 -13.06 6.13
CA GLU A 58 -18.88 -13.74 4.86
C GLU A 58 -17.95 -12.90 4.01
N ILE A 59 -16.87 -13.52 3.55
CA ILE A 59 -15.96 -12.95 2.56
C ILE A 59 -16.01 -13.81 1.30
N ILE A 60 -15.67 -13.22 0.17
CA ILE A 60 -15.67 -13.91 -1.12
C ILE A 60 -14.22 -14.13 -1.53
N CYS A 61 -13.81 -15.39 -1.62
CA CYS A 61 -12.48 -15.77 -2.10
C CYS A 61 -12.65 -16.47 -3.45
N ASP A 62 -12.07 -15.89 -4.51
CA ASP A 62 -12.36 -16.29 -5.89
C ASP A 62 -13.88 -16.31 -6.16
N ASN A 63 -14.49 -17.49 -6.24
CA ASN A 63 -15.94 -17.68 -6.41
C ASN A 63 -16.61 -18.41 -5.24
N PHE A 64 -15.94 -18.49 -4.09
CA PHE A 64 -16.43 -19.19 -2.89
C PHE A 64 -16.81 -18.20 -1.80
N ILE A 65 -17.95 -18.45 -1.16
CA ILE A 65 -18.29 -17.81 0.11
C ILE A 65 -17.49 -18.51 1.20
N VAL A 66 -16.63 -17.75 1.87
CA VAL A 66 -15.73 -18.23 2.91
C VAL A 66 -16.11 -17.55 4.22
N SER A 67 -16.39 -18.33 5.25
CA SER A 67 -16.69 -17.83 6.58
C SER A 67 -16.49 -18.90 7.64
N LYS A 68 -16.34 -18.49 8.90
CA LYS A 68 -16.32 -19.42 10.04
C LYS A 68 -17.60 -20.26 10.15
N LYS A 69 -18.75 -19.69 9.78
CA LYS A 69 -20.05 -20.37 9.81
C LYS A 69 -20.12 -21.54 8.83
N LEU A 70 -19.38 -21.44 7.72
CA LEU A 70 -19.28 -22.48 6.69
C LEU A 70 -18.16 -23.52 7.00
N GLY A 71 -17.53 -23.44 8.17
CA GLY A 71 -16.54 -24.43 8.62
C GLY A 71 -15.09 -24.08 8.30
N PHE A 72 -14.83 -22.94 7.64
CA PHE A 72 -13.47 -22.48 7.38
C PHE A 72 -12.76 -22.06 8.68
N LYS A 73 -11.49 -22.43 8.81
CA LYS A 73 -10.66 -22.11 9.97
C LYS A 73 -9.28 -21.65 9.51
N PHE A 74 -8.59 -20.89 10.36
CA PHE A 74 -7.21 -20.52 10.11
C PHE A 74 -6.31 -21.77 10.07
N ASP A 75 -5.39 -21.77 9.12
CA ASP A 75 -4.31 -22.75 9.08
C ASP A 75 -3.38 -22.54 10.28
N LYS A 76 -2.95 -23.64 10.92
CA LYS A 76 -2.03 -23.62 12.06
C LYS A 76 -0.69 -22.94 11.72
N ASN A 77 -0.25 -23.05 10.47
CA ASN A 77 1.05 -22.57 10.03
C ASN A 77 0.98 -21.20 9.36
N ASN A 78 -0.22 -20.69 9.05
CA ASN A 78 -0.38 -19.42 8.35
C ASN A 78 -1.66 -18.70 8.79
N LYS A 79 -1.49 -17.62 9.57
CA LYS A 79 -2.59 -16.78 10.07
C LYS A 79 -3.41 -16.06 8.98
N TYR A 80 -2.96 -16.05 7.73
CA TYR A 80 -3.69 -15.44 6.60
C TYR A 80 -4.28 -16.47 5.66
N ARG A 81 -4.07 -17.75 5.93
CA ARG A 81 -4.68 -18.84 5.19
C ARG A 81 -5.86 -19.37 5.98
N VAL A 82 -6.97 -19.55 5.31
CA VAL A 82 -8.16 -20.21 5.84
C VAL A 82 -8.49 -21.41 4.98
N SER A 83 -8.98 -22.48 5.59
CA SER A 83 -9.36 -23.69 4.88
C SER A 83 -10.56 -24.36 5.51
N ASP A 84 -11.37 -24.99 4.67
CA ASP A 84 -12.19 -26.13 5.06
C ASP A 84 -11.41 -27.42 4.69
N ASP A 85 -11.89 -28.60 5.05
CA ASP A 85 -11.16 -29.86 4.79
C ASP A 85 -10.95 -30.16 3.28
N LYS A 86 -11.46 -29.32 2.36
CA LYS A 86 -11.43 -29.49 0.90
C LYS A 86 -10.77 -28.33 0.15
N ASN A 87 -10.90 -27.10 0.64
CA ASN A 87 -10.56 -25.85 -0.03
C ASN A 87 -9.70 -25.00 0.90
N SER A 88 -8.75 -24.26 0.33
CA SER A 88 -7.87 -23.36 1.07
C SER A 88 -7.68 -22.06 0.33
N PHE A 89 -7.82 -20.94 1.04
CA PHE A 89 -7.76 -19.59 0.50
C PHE A 89 -6.80 -18.71 1.31
N ILE A 90 -6.14 -17.78 0.64
CA ILE A 90 -5.37 -16.72 1.28
C ILE A 90 -6.28 -15.50 1.41
N LEU A 91 -6.53 -15.05 2.63
CA LEU A 91 -7.47 -13.96 2.94
C LEU A 91 -7.18 -12.69 2.14
N TYR A 92 -5.91 -12.39 1.86
CA TYR A 92 -5.52 -11.19 1.10
C TYR A 92 -5.92 -11.19 -0.37
N ASN A 93 -6.34 -12.34 -0.90
CA ASN A 93 -6.86 -12.45 -2.26
C ASN A 93 -8.39 -12.47 -2.29
N CYS A 94 -9.02 -12.32 -1.13
CA CYS A 94 -10.47 -12.31 -1.00
C CYS A 94 -11.00 -10.87 -0.97
N ILE A 95 -12.32 -10.73 -1.07
CA ILE A 95 -13.01 -9.45 -1.04
C ILE A 95 -14.05 -9.53 0.08
N SER A 96 -14.18 -8.45 0.87
CA SER A 96 -15.28 -8.34 1.82
C SER A 96 -16.59 -8.25 1.05
N LYS A 97 -17.59 -9.04 1.44
CA LYS A 97 -18.96 -8.89 0.93
C LYS A 97 -19.56 -7.64 1.58
N LYS A 98 -19.09 -6.46 1.19
CA LYS A 98 -19.79 -5.21 1.50
C LYS A 98 -21.12 -5.29 0.75
N ILE A 99 -22.19 -5.54 1.50
CA ILE A 99 -23.55 -5.31 1.02
C ILE A 99 -23.67 -3.79 1.01
N GLU A 100 -23.63 -3.18 -0.18
CA GLU A 100 -24.08 -1.79 -0.39
C GLU A 100 -25.56 -1.64 0.01
#